data_AF-A0A1G0M8V7-F1
#
_entry.id   AF-A0A1G0M8V7-F1
#
_cell.length_a   1.000
_cell.length_b   1.000
_cell.length_c   1.000
_cell.angle_alpha   90.00
_cell.angle_beta   90.00
_cell.angle_gamma   90.00
#
_symmetry.space_group_name_H-M   'P 1'
#
loop_
_entity.id
_entity.type
_entity.pdbx_description
1 polymer ?
#
loop_
_entity_poly.entity_id
_entity_poly.type
_entity_poly.pdbx_seq_one_letter_code
_entity_poly.pdbx_strand_id
1 'polypeptide(L)'
;MYFRVASHILRSMKNLSEKRTESRKSLTQSVSFELSTMESGGLSNIVKRGFGVDLSAGGMGMTTRYPLKGGEVVKLLFPVTEGEMLNLPVFTEVMWAVPSGAEYRAGLRFLK
;
A
#
# COMPACT_ATOMS: atom_id res chain seq x y z
N MET A 1 32.09 -33.17 21.49
CA MET A 1 32.10 -31.72 21.17
C MET A 1 31.09 -31.44 20.04
N TYR A 2 29.77 -31.55 20.27
CA TYR A 2 28.74 -31.29 19.23
C TYR A 2 27.42 -30.68 19.73
N PHE A 3 27.31 -30.28 21.00
CA PHE A 3 26.03 -29.79 21.56
C PHE A 3 25.82 -28.27 21.53
N ARG A 4 26.81 -27.46 21.11
CA ARG A 4 26.69 -25.98 21.09
C ARG A 4 26.22 -25.38 19.76
N VAL A 5 26.17 -26.14 18.68
CA VAL A 5 25.75 -25.63 17.36
C VAL A 5 24.22 -25.62 17.23
N ALA A 6 23.55 -26.64 17.77
CA ALA A 6 22.09 -26.76 17.70
C ALA A 6 21.35 -25.59 18.38
N SER A 7 21.87 -25.09 19.51
CA SER A 7 21.23 -23.97 20.23
C SER A 7 21.30 -22.64 19.50
N HIS A 8 22.30 -22.44 18.62
CA HIS A 8 22.41 -21.19 17.84
C HIS A 8 21.44 -21.19 16.64
N ILE A 9 21.26 -22.35 16.00
CA ILE A 9 20.30 -22.53 14.91
C ILE A 9 18.85 -22.43 15.44
N LEU A 10 18.56 -23.06 16.58
CA LEU A 10 17.24 -22.97 17.24
C LEU A 10 16.90 -21.55 17.74
N ARG A 11 17.90 -20.73 18.08
CA ARG A 11 17.68 -19.33 18.50
C ARG A 11 17.36 -18.40 17.32
N SER A 12 17.68 -18.81 16.09
CA SER A 12 17.40 -18.07 14.86
C SER A 12 15.98 -18.32 14.31
N MET A 13 15.24 -19.30 14.84
CA MET A 13 13.83 -19.55 14.53
C MET A 13 12.88 -18.70 15.39
N LYS A 14 13.36 -17.61 15.98
CA LYS A 14 12.51 -16.62 16.66
C LYS A 14 11.66 -15.90 15.62
N ASN A 15 10.45 -16.41 15.44
CA ASN A 15 9.25 -15.68 15.02
C ASN A 15 9.48 -14.68 13.86
N LEU A 16 9.53 -15.20 12.64
CA LEU A 16 8.89 -14.51 11.51
C LEU A 16 7.36 -14.62 11.68
N SER A 17 6.85 -14.19 12.84
CA SER A 17 5.42 -14.15 13.09
C SER A 17 4.84 -13.16 12.07
N GLU A 18 3.96 -13.65 11.20
CA GLU A 18 3.20 -12.81 10.28
C GLU A 18 2.62 -11.64 11.08
N LYS A 19 3.10 -10.42 10.81
CA LYS A 19 2.62 -9.22 11.51
C LYS A 19 1.28 -8.76 10.98
N ARG A 20 0.82 -9.32 9.85
CA ARG A 20 -0.45 -8.96 9.23
C ARG A 20 -1.59 -9.67 9.95
N THR A 21 -2.60 -8.90 10.30
CA THR A 21 -3.87 -9.40 10.84
C THR A 21 -4.79 -9.95 9.75
N GLU A 22 -4.53 -9.62 8.49
CA GLU A 22 -5.37 -9.99 7.35
C GLU A 22 -4.55 -10.53 6.18
N SER A 23 -5.07 -11.58 5.54
CA SER A 23 -4.50 -12.13 4.30
C SER A 23 -4.67 -11.15 3.14
N ARG A 24 -3.68 -11.12 2.25
CA ARG A 24 -3.75 -10.33 1.00
C ARG A 24 -3.95 -11.24 -0.21
N LYS A 25 -4.72 -10.78 -1.18
CA LYS A 25 -4.88 -11.37 -2.51
C LYS A 25 -4.08 -10.55 -3.52
N SER A 26 -3.44 -11.21 -4.49
CA SER A 26 -2.79 -10.51 -5.59
C SER A 26 -3.80 -9.69 -6.38
N LEU A 27 -3.42 -8.47 -6.74
CA LEU A 27 -4.17 -7.57 -7.59
C LEU A 27 -3.26 -7.16 -8.74
N THR A 28 -3.83 -7.02 -9.94
CA THR A 28 -3.09 -6.65 -11.15
C THR A 28 -3.96 -5.67 -11.93
N GLN A 29 -4.16 -4.48 -11.36
CA GLN A 29 -5.10 -3.49 -11.90
C GLN A 29 -4.54 -2.08 -11.81
N SER A 30 -4.77 -1.29 -12.86
CA SER A 30 -4.49 0.15 -12.84
C SER A 30 -5.48 0.87 -11.92
N VAL A 31 -4.95 1.73 -11.05
CA VAL A 31 -5.74 2.53 -10.10
C VAL A 31 -5.33 4.00 -10.26
N SER A 32 -6.33 4.89 -10.29
CA SER A 32 -6.06 6.33 -10.21
C SER A 32 -6.21 6.78 -8.77
N PHE A 33 -5.45 7.79 -8.36
CA PHE A 33 -5.56 8.36 -7.02
C PHE A 33 -5.40 9.87 -7.05
N GLU A 34 -6.07 10.51 -6.10
CA GLU A 34 -6.10 11.96 -5.93
C GLU A 34 -5.39 12.33 -4.63
N LEU A 35 -4.51 13.32 -4.72
CA LEU A 35 -3.78 13.93 -3.60
C LEU A 35 -4.18 15.40 -3.51
N SER A 36 -4.42 15.89 -2.30
CA SER A 36 -4.55 17.33 -2.07
C SER A 36 -3.19 17.93 -1.76
N THR A 37 -2.79 18.93 -2.55
CA THR A 37 -1.54 19.67 -2.41
C THR A 37 -1.85 21.14 -2.15
N MET A 38 -1.01 21.80 -1.35
CA MET A 38 -1.03 23.25 -1.24
C MET A 38 -0.11 23.83 -2.32
N GLU A 39 -0.69 24.44 -3.35
CA GLU A 39 0.07 25.15 -4.39
C GLU A 39 -0.36 26.62 -4.41
N SER A 40 0.61 27.52 -4.38
CA SER A 40 0.40 28.97 -4.51
C SER A 40 -0.66 29.56 -3.56
N GLY A 41 -0.75 29.04 -2.33
CA GLY A 41 -1.72 29.50 -1.32
C GLY A 41 -3.14 28.96 -1.51
N GLY A 42 -3.36 28.04 -2.45
CA GLY A 42 -4.63 27.36 -2.68
C GLY A 42 -4.50 25.84 -2.52
N LEU A 43 -5.62 25.20 -2.15
CA LEU A 43 -5.73 23.76 -2.14
C LEU A 43 -6.00 23.28 -3.57
N SER A 44 -5.05 22.56 -4.17
CA SER A 44 -5.17 21.94 -5.48
C SER A 44 -5.20 20.42 -5.34
N ASN A 45 -5.97 19.74 -6.18
CA ASN A 45 -5.99 18.28 -6.22
C ASN A 45 -5.25 17.79 -7.47
N ILE A 46 -4.24 16.94 -7.27
CA ILE A 46 -3.51 16.31 -8.36
C ILE A 46 -3.97 14.86 -8.50
N VAL A 47 -4.27 14.46 -9.74
CA VAL A 47 -4.59 13.08 -10.06
C VAL A 47 -3.36 12.39 -10.62
N LYS A 48 -3.03 11.23 -10.05
CA LYS A 48 -1.92 10.38 -10.46
C LYS A 48 -2.41 8.96 -10.70
N ARG A 49 -1.55 8.13 -11.29
CA ARG A 49 -1.83 6.72 -11.56
C ARG A 49 -0.83 5.83 -10.86
N GLY A 50 -1.29 4.65 -10.52
CA GLY A 50 -0.50 3.55 -10.00
C GLY A 50 -1.07 2.22 -10.43
N PHE A 51 -0.44 1.17 -9.95
CA PHE A 51 -0.83 -0.20 -10.22
C PHE A 51 -1.01 -0.94 -8.89
N GLY A 52 -2.21 -1.44 -8.64
CA GLY A 52 -2.48 -2.29 -7.48
C GLY A 52 -1.72 -3.60 -7.63
N VAL A 53 -1.05 -4.03 -6.56
CA VAL A 53 -0.21 -5.24 -6.48
C VAL A 53 -0.87 -6.30 -5.61
N ASP A 54 -1.47 -5.89 -4.50
CA ASP A 54 -2.13 -6.76 -3.55
C ASP A 54 -3.24 -6.02 -2.78
N LEU A 55 -4.25 -6.75 -2.32
CA LEU A 55 -5.44 -6.21 -1.66
C LEU A 55 -5.84 -7.06 -0.45
N SER A 56 -6.25 -6.40 0.63
CA SER A 56 -6.85 -6.98 1.85
C SER A 56 -8.06 -6.15 2.26
N ALA A 57 -8.79 -6.58 3.29
CA ALA A 57 -9.94 -5.81 3.79
C ALA A 57 -9.52 -4.48 4.43
N GLY A 58 -8.29 -4.37 4.94
CA GLY A 58 -7.75 -3.18 5.60
C GLY A 58 -6.82 -2.33 4.74
N GLY A 59 -6.48 -2.72 3.51
CA GLY A 59 -5.53 -1.95 2.72
C GLY A 59 -5.07 -2.59 1.40
N MET A 60 -4.23 -1.86 0.68
CA MET A 60 -3.71 -2.21 -0.65
C MET A 60 -2.20 -1.98 -0.74
N GLY A 61 -1.49 -2.83 -1.47
CA GLY A 61 -0.15 -2.54 -1.99
C GLY A 61 -0.24 -1.94 -3.39
N MET A 62 0.50 -0.87 -3.67
CA MET A 62 0.49 -0.17 -4.96
C MET A 62 1.90 0.14 -5.43
N THR A 63 2.14 0.13 -6.75
CA THR A 63 3.30 0.81 -7.35
C THR A 63 2.87 2.09 -8.07
N THR A 64 3.70 3.13 -8.03
CA THR A 64 3.46 4.38 -8.74
C THR A 64 4.77 5.10 -9.03
N ARG A 65 4.80 5.95 -10.05
CA ARG A 65 5.94 6.85 -10.31
C ARG A 65 5.93 8.09 -9.43
N TYR A 66 4.83 8.36 -8.73
CA TYR A 66 4.73 9.50 -7.84
C TYR A 66 5.34 9.15 -6.46
N PRO A 67 6.24 9.98 -5.90
CA PRO A 67 6.90 9.70 -4.63
C PRO A 67 5.96 9.98 -3.44
N LEU A 68 5.06 9.05 -3.15
CA LEU A 68 4.19 9.12 -1.97
C LEU A 68 5.02 9.16 -0.68
N LYS A 69 4.50 9.84 0.35
CA LYS A 69 5.12 9.94 1.67
C LYS A 69 4.25 9.30 2.74
N GLY A 70 4.89 8.69 3.74
CA GLY A 70 4.18 8.14 4.89
C GLY A 70 3.34 9.20 5.60
N GLY A 71 2.09 8.85 5.94
CA GLY A 71 1.11 9.76 6.56
C GLY A 71 0.28 10.58 5.57
N GLU A 72 0.61 10.61 4.27
CA GLU A 72 -0.26 11.25 3.28
C GLU A 72 -1.60 10.50 3.17
N VAL A 73 -2.69 11.25 3.05
CA VAL A 73 -4.00 10.69 2.73
C VAL A 73 -4.25 10.84 1.24
N VAL A 74 -4.53 9.72 0.58
CA VAL A 74 -4.86 9.67 -0.85
C VAL A 74 -6.25 9.09 -1.04
N LYS A 75 -6.96 9.62 -2.02
CA LYS A 75 -8.29 9.16 -2.41
C LYS A 75 -8.14 8.23 -3.62
N LEU A 76 -8.41 6.94 -3.42
CA LEU A 76 -8.37 5.95 -4.50
C LEU A 76 -9.65 6.03 -5.35
N LEU A 77 -9.45 6.01 -6.66
CA LEU A 77 -10.47 6.00 -7.69
C LEU A 77 -10.41 4.63 -8.38
N PHE A 78 -11.19 3.68 -7.88
CA PHE A 78 -11.27 2.34 -8.46
C PHE A 78 -12.02 2.39 -9.80
N PRO A 79 -11.56 1.69 -10.85
CA PRO A 79 -12.36 1.51 -12.05
C PRO A 79 -13.60 0.69 -11.72
N VAL A 80 -14.80 1.23 -11.97
CA VAL A 80 -16.04 0.44 -11.93
C VAL A 80 -16.01 -0.52 -13.10
N THR A 81 -15.77 -1.80 -12.85
CA THR A 81 -16.15 -2.85 -13.79
C THR A 81 -17.67 -2.93 -13.85
N GLU A 82 -18.22 -3.00 -15.06
CA GLU A 82 -19.65 -3.09 -15.33
C GLU A 82 -20.32 -4.14 -14.44
N GLY A 83 -21.33 -3.73 -13.67
CA GLY A 83 -22.23 -4.66 -12.99
C GLY A 83 -22.65 -4.25 -11.59
N GLU A 84 -21.73 -3.84 -10.70
CA GLU A 84 -22.07 -3.71 -9.28
C GLU A 84 -21.43 -2.49 -8.58
N MET A 85 -22.35 -1.61 -8.17
CA MET A 85 -22.35 -0.61 -7.10
C MET A 85 -21.09 0.22 -6.78
N LEU A 86 -21.22 1.49 -7.21
CA LEU A 86 -20.90 2.72 -6.48
C LEU A 86 -19.42 3.00 -6.16
N ASN A 87 -18.88 3.89 -7.01
CA ASN A 87 -17.71 4.76 -6.83
C ASN A 87 -17.71 5.53 -5.49
N LEU A 88 -17.62 4.84 -4.35
CA LEU A 88 -17.28 5.51 -3.12
C LEU A 88 -15.76 5.74 -3.13
N PRO A 89 -15.31 6.99 -3.07
CA PRO A 89 -13.88 7.27 -2.93
C PRO A 89 -13.35 6.57 -1.68
N VAL A 90 -12.36 5.71 -1.85
CA VAL A 90 -11.71 5.04 -0.73
C VAL A 90 -10.57 5.93 -0.28
N PHE A 91 -10.74 6.60 0.85
CA PHE A 91 -9.66 7.35 1.48
C PHE A 91 -8.69 6.38 2.13
N THR A 92 -7.40 6.59 1.89
CA THR A 92 -6.35 5.71 2.38
C THR A 92 -5.17 6.51 2.89
N GLU A 93 -4.56 6.04 3.97
CA GLU A 93 -3.30 6.58 4.47
C GLU A 93 -2.13 5.78 3.90
N VAL A 94 -1.10 6.48 3.45
CA VAL A 94 0.18 5.88 3.07
C VAL A 94 0.91 5.45 4.33
N MET A 95 0.96 4.15 4.60
CA MET A 95 1.66 3.60 5.77
C MET A 95 3.18 3.58 5.57
N TRP A 96 3.61 3.36 4.34
CA TRP A 96 5.02 3.39 3.92
C TRP A 96 5.10 3.56 2.41
N ALA A 97 6.20 4.14 1.94
CA ALA A 97 6.55 4.22 0.53
C ALA A 97 8.08 4.08 0.39
N VAL A 98 8.52 3.23 -0.52
CA VAL A 98 9.94 2.96 -0.76
C VAL A 98 10.24 2.95 -2.26
N PRO A 99 11.40 3.47 -2.70
CA PRO A 99 11.83 3.33 -4.09
C PRO A 99 11.95 1.85 -4.49
N SER A 100 11.56 1.54 -5.72
CA SER A 100 11.62 0.21 -6.34
C SER A 100 11.92 0.36 -7.83
N GLY A 101 13.20 0.47 -8.18
CA GLY A 101 13.64 0.76 -9.55
C GLY A 101 13.29 2.19 -9.95
N ALA A 102 12.59 2.35 -11.08
CA ALA A 102 12.12 3.66 -11.57
C ALA A 102 10.78 4.10 -10.95
N GLU A 103 10.22 3.30 -10.04
CA GLU A 103 8.93 3.54 -9.40
C GLU A 103 9.08 3.50 -7.87
N TYR A 104 7.96 3.69 -7.18
CA TYR A 104 7.83 3.57 -5.74
C TYR A 104 6.82 2.46 -5.44
N ARG A 105 7.11 1.63 -4.44
CA ARG A 105 6.13 0.73 -3.85
C ARG A 105 5.59 1.37 -2.58
N ALA A 106 4.28 1.39 -2.44
CA ALA A 106 3.59 1.95 -1.29
C ALA A 106 2.62 0.94 -0.67
N GLY A 107 2.50 0.98 0.65
CA GLY A 107 1.46 0.30 1.41
C GLY A 107 0.41 1.30 1.87
N LEU A 108 -0.83 1.06 1.48
CA LEU A 108 -1.98 1.91 1.80
C LEU A 108 -2.87 1.22 2.83
N ARG A 109 -3.36 1.97 3.82
CA ARG A 109 -4.37 1.53 4.79
C ARG A 109 -5.68 2.22 4.49
N PHE A 110 -6.77 1.46 4.41
CA PHE A 110 -8.11 2.01 4.22
C PHE A 110 -8.57 2.74 5.48
N LEU A 111 -9.02 3.98 5.32
CA LEU A 111 -9.65 4.75 6.39
C LEU A 111 -11.14 4.36 6.43
N LYS A 112 -11.63 4.04 7.63
CA LYS A 112 -13.02 3.69 7.90
C LYS A 112 -13.77 4.87 8.49
#